data_AF-A0A3A6MTH8-F1
#
_entry.id   AF-A0A3A6MTH8-F1
#
_cell.length_a   1.000
_cell.length_b   1.000
_cell.length_c   1.000
_cell.angle_alpha   90.00
_cell.angle_beta   90.00
_cell.angle_gamma   90.00
#
_symmetry.space_group_name_H-M   'P 1'
#
loop_
_entity.id
_entity.type
_entity.pdbx_description
1 polymer ?
#
loop_
_entity_poly.entity_id
_entity_poly.type
_entity_poly.pdbx_seq_one_letter_code
_entity_poly.pdbx_strand_id
1 'polypeptide(L)'
;MRRVIVTLTIFCLLLGLAGSVAYAASVSQSNLSPLDIWLEEQREGPQALPPDEAIKKFNENKAIADQQKAEADQRVLEQIIQGARTSDSVETSLELESKKATDSVAPLGVVKIIYYWPNRTQSKGGSGIGWSGATWAASDDIRNGSRAELYGTYWAKAWGWDYFTPSTSGNYTVSTKFYLTGRIISGSSLKVRVKVTDTTTGQAITRTIYDPSPGYFDNQYVSRTEQFYLYAGRKYSFTFETETNSSSVISPTFADFYEKEFDGTQRKIYFYSMQISS
;
A
#
# COMPACT_ATOMS: atom_id res chain seq x y z
N MET A 1 26.63 -56.60 47.05
CA MET A 1 25.23 -56.80 46.64
C MET A 1 25.14 -56.70 45.13
N ARG A 2 24.66 -57.76 44.48
CA ARG A 2 24.32 -57.85 43.04
C ARG A 2 22.90 -57.34 42.80
N ARG A 3 22.68 -56.74 41.61
CA ARG A 3 21.49 -56.66 40.72
C ARG A 3 21.86 -55.59 39.68
N VAL A 4 22.24 -55.85 38.42
CA VAL A 4 21.58 -56.51 37.27
C VAL A 4 20.20 -55.90 36.95
N ILE A 5 19.99 -55.62 35.64
CA ILE A 5 18.75 -55.30 34.88
C ILE A 5 18.60 -53.78 34.58
N VAL A 6 18.42 -53.27 33.35
CA VAL A 6 18.36 -53.82 31.98
C VAL A 6 18.60 -52.65 31.00
N THR A 7 19.27 -52.95 29.88
CA THR A 7 19.42 -52.13 28.68
C THR A 7 18.08 -51.88 28.00
N LEU A 8 17.75 -50.64 27.62
CA LEU A 8 16.86 -50.40 26.48
C LEU A 8 17.52 -49.44 25.49
N THR A 9 18.03 -50.03 24.42
CA THR A 9 18.40 -49.38 23.18
C THR A 9 17.12 -48.96 22.46
N ILE A 10 16.92 -47.66 22.26
CA ILE A 10 16.16 -47.17 21.10
C ILE A 10 17.08 -46.22 20.33
N PHE A 11 17.70 -46.82 19.32
CA PHE A 11 18.21 -46.14 18.15
C PHE A 11 17.01 -45.75 17.27
N CYS A 12 17.11 -44.61 16.60
CA CYS A 12 16.36 -44.15 15.41
C CYS A 12 15.54 -42.85 15.57
N LEU A 13 15.86 -41.95 14.63
CA LEU A 13 15.18 -40.71 14.21
C LEU A 13 15.37 -39.45 15.05
N LEU A 14 16.54 -38.81 14.89
CA LEU A 14 16.65 -37.35 14.80
C LEU A 14 17.45 -36.96 13.54
N LEU A 15 17.08 -37.58 12.41
CA LEU A 15 17.26 -37.03 11.07
C LEU A 15 15.87 -36.62 10.61
N GLY A 16 15.50 -35.36 10.78
CA GLY A 16 14.15 -34.93 10.42
C GLY A 16 13.69 -33.57 10.93
N LEU A 17 14.60 -32.63 11.21
CA LEU A 17 14.24 -31.20 11.23
C LEU A 17 15.36 -30.40 10.55
N ALA A 18 15.75 -30.85 9.36
CA ALA A 18 16.06 -29.87 8.32
C ALA A 18 14.72 -29.20 8.00
N GLY A 19 14.33 -28.22 8.82
CA GLY A 19 13.38 -27.23 8.37
C GLY A 19 13.94 -26.74 7.04
N SER A 20 13.17 -26.92 5.98
CA SER A 20 13.48 -26.33 4.70
C SER A 20 13.75 -24.86 4.98
N VAL A 21 15.03 -24.47 4.95
CA VAL A 21 15.39 -23.11 4.66
C VAL A 21 14.79 -22.92 3.28
N ALA A 22 13.61 -22.30 3.24
CA ALA A 22 13.07 -21.79 2.00
C ALA A 22 14.13 -20.78 1.56
N TYR A 23 15.06 -21.24 0.72
CA TYR A 23 15.83 -20.35 -0.11
C TYR A 23 14.78 -19.47 -0.77
N ALA A 24 14.80 -18.18 -0.43
CA ALA A 24 14.06 -17.19 -1.19
C ALA A 24 14.34 -17.51 -2.65
N ALA A 25 13.29 -17.79 -3.43
CA ALA A 25 13.42 -18.05 -4.85
C ALA A 25 14.34 -16.97 -5.42
N SER A 26 15.42 -17.38 -6.09
CA SER A 26 16.37 -16.44 -6.68
C SER A 26 15.57 -15.47 -7.56
N VAL A 27 15.49 -14.21 -7.15
CA VAL A 27 14.81 -13.18 -7.93
C VAL A 27 15.59 -13.04 -9.23
N SER A 28 14.91 -13.16 -10.38
CA SER A 28 15.56 -12.99 -11.68
C SER A 28 16.21 -11.61 -11.74
N GLN A 29 17.45 -11.52 -12.23
CA GLN A 29 18.15 -10.24 -12.39
C GLN A 29 17.38 -9.25 -13.28
N SER A 30 16.55 -9.76 -14.21
CA SER A 30 15.66 -8.93 -15.03
C SER A 30 14.66 -8.10 -14.22
N ASN A 31 14.25 -8.62 -13.05
CA ASN A 31 13.22 -8.04 -12.21
C ASN A 31 13.81 -7.08 -11.15
N LEU A 32 15.10 -6.78 -11.25
CA LEU A 32 15.80 -5.84 -10.39
C LEU A 32 15.81 -4.46 -11.04
N SER A 33 15.87 -3.41 -10.22
CA SER A 33 16.18 -2.06 -10.62
C SER A 33 17.63 -1.71 -10.22
N PRO A 34 18.22 -0.62 -10.76
CA PRO A 34 19.50 -0.10 -10.26
C PRO A 34 19.54 0.10 -8.74
N LEU A 35 18.39 0.40 -8.13
CA LEU A 35 18.24 0.54 -6.69
C LEU A 35 18.40 -0.79 -5.95
N ASP A 36 17.91 -1.91 -6.51
CA ASP A 36 18.05 -3.22 -5.89
C ASP A 36 19.53 -3.66 -5.79
N ILE A 37 20.31 -3.43 -6.85
CA ILE A 37 21.75 -3.78 -6.87
C ILE A 37 22.54 -2.92 -5.89
N TRP A 38 22.33 -1.59 -5.91
CA TRP A 38 23.00 -0.70 -4.98
C TRP A 38 22.77 -1.12 -3.52
N LEU A 39 21.57 -1.60 -3.18
CA LEU A 39 21.26 -2.06 -1.84
C LEU A 39 21.91 -3.39 -1.46
N GLU A 40 22.02 -4.32 -2.40
CA GLU A 40 22.76 -5.56 -2.18
C GLU A 40 24.25 -5.27 -1.93
N GLU A 41 24.81 -4.25 -2.59
CA GLU A 41 26.20 -3.79 -2.45
C GLU A 41 26.44 -2.97 -1.17
N GLN A 42 25.46 -2.22 -0.67
CA GLN A 42 25.57 -1.36 0.52
C GLN A 42 25.37 -2.07 1.87
N ARG A 43 25.30 -3.40 1.89
CA ARG A 43 25.27 -4.17 3.15
C ARG A 43 26.51 -3.97 4.03
N GLU A 44 27.57 -3.33 3.50
CA GLU A 44 28.80 -2.96 4.23
C GLU A 44 29.00 -1.43 4.37
N GLY A 45 27.92 -0.65 4.54
CA GLY A 45 27.95 0.80 4.79
C GLY A 45 28.24 1.24 6.25
N PRO A 46 28.47 2.56 6.49
CA PRO A 46 29.39 3.16 7.47
C PRO A 46 29.16 2.87 8.97
N GLN A 47 30.16 3.17 9.82
CA GLN A 47 30.14 2.94 11.27
C GLN A 47 28.81 3.38 11.90
N ALA A 48 28.02 2.39 12.33
CA ALA A 48 26.80 2.63 13.06
C ALA A 48 27.10 3.39 14.36
N LEU A 49 26.22 4.34 14.70
CA LEU A 49 26.18 4.90 16.05
C LEU A 49 26.12 3.77 17.08
N PRO A 50 26.62 3.99 18.32
CA PRO A 50 26.36 3.07 19.42
C PRO A 50 24.86 2.72 19.49
N PRO A 51 24.47 1.49 19.82
CA PRO A 51 23.07 1.03 19.71
C PRO A 51 22.04 1.98 20.33
N ASP A 52 22.32 2.51 21.53
CA ASP A 52 21.42 3.42 22.24
C ASP A 52 21.25 4.76 21.52
N GLU A 53 22.32 5.30 20.95
CA GLU A 53 22.29 6.53 20.16
C GLU A 53 21.58 6.32 18.82
N ALA A 54 21.79 5.16 18.18
CA ALA A 54 21.11 4.79 16.94
C ALA A 54 19.59 4.68 17.15
N ILE A 55 19.15 4.04 18.24
CA ILE A 55 17.73 3.91 18.60
C ILE A 55 17.14 5.28 18.92
N LYS A 56 17.84 6.11 19.69
CA LYS A 56 17.38 7.47 19.99
C LYS A 56 17.20 8.27 18.70
N LYS A 57 18.18 8.26 17.81
CA LYS A 57 18.12 8.99 16.54
C LYS A 57 17.01 8.49 15.64
N PHE A 58 16.82 7.18 15.57
CA PHE A 58 15.71 6.56 14.84
C PHE A 58 14.36 7.05 15.37
N ASN A 59 14.15 7.07 16.69
CA ASN A 59 12.88 7.50 17.29
C ASN A 59 12.60 8.99 17.04
N GLU A 60 13.62 9.85 17.10
CA GLU A 60 13.50 11.27 16.71
C GLU A 60 13.05 11.42 15.26
N ASN A 61 13.72 10.70 14.34
CA ASN A 61 13.36 10.70 12.93
C ASN A 61 11.94 10.17 12.70
N LYS A 62 11.53 9.16 13.48
CA LYS A 62 10.20 8.55 13.40
C LYS A 62 9.12 9.55 13.80
N ALA A 63 9.32 10.29 14.88
CA ALA A 63 8.37 11.31 15.32
C ALA A 63 8.16 12.40 14.24
N ILE A 64 9.25 12.84 13.60
CA ILE A 64 9.17 13.81 12.49
C ILE A 64 8.38 13.24 11.31
N ALA A 65 8.70 12.01 10.88
CA ALA A 65 8.01 11.39 9.75
C ALA A 65 6.52 11.14 10.04
N ASP A 66 6.18 10.70 11.25
CA ASP A 66 4.80 10.48 11.70
C ASP A 66 4.02 11.81 11.72
N GLN A 67 4.62 12.91 12.18
CA GLN A 67 4.00 14.24 12.15
C GLN A 67 3.72 14.69 10.71
N GLN A 68 4.72 14.63 9.82
CA GLN A 68 4.54 14.99 8.41
C GLN A 68 3.42 14.19 7.75
N LYS A 69 3.28 12.91 8.11
CA LYS A 69 2.24 12.02 7.59
C LYS A 69 0.86 12.42 8.09
N ALA A 70 0.72 12.72 9.39
CA ALA A 70 -0.53 13.19 9.97
C ALA A 70 -0.97 14.53 9.36
N GLU A 71 -0.04 15.46 9.15
CA GLU A 71 -0.29 16.73 8.46
C GLU A 71 -0.75 16.50 7.01
N ALA A 72 -0.14 15.55 6.29
CA ALA A 72 -0.58 15.20 4.95
C ALA A 72 -1.99 14.59 4.95
N ASP A 73 -2.29 13.67 5.85
CA ASP A 73 -3.63 13.06 5.99
C ASP A 73 -4.70 14.12 6.28
N GLN A 74 -4.39 15.10 7.13
CA GLN A 74 -5.27 16.22 7.45
C GLN A 74 -5.49 17.13 6.23
N ARG A 75 -4.44 17.50 5.50
CA ARG A 75 -4.56 18.31 4.28
C ARG A 75 -5.44 17.64 3.22
N VAL A 76 -5.33 16.32 3.06
CA VAL A 76 -6.19 15.60 2.10
C VAL A 76 -7.64 15.57 2.56
N LEU A 77 -7.90 15.39 3.86
CA LEU A 77 -9.26 15.48 4.40
C LEU A 77 -9.87 16.87 4.13
N GLU A 78 -9.11 17.93 4.33
CA GLU A 78 -9.54 19.31 4.04
C GLU A 78 -9.83 19.52 2.56
N GLN A 79 -8.99 18.99 1.66
CA GLN A 79 -9.24 19.01 0.21
C GLN A 79 -10.52 18.26 -0.18
N ILE A 80 -10.77 17.11 0.44
CA ILE A 80 -11.99 16.32 0.24
C ILE A 80 -13.23 17.11 0.70
N ILE A 81 -13.20 17.69 1.90
CA ILE A 81 -14.34 18.46 2.43
C ILE A 81 -14.59 19.70 1.58
N GLN A 82 -13.52 20.43 1.21
CA GLN A 82 -13.65 21.64 0.39
C GLN A 82 -14.12 21.33 -1.04
N GLY A 83 -13.60 20.24 -1.62
CA GLY A 83 -14.03 19.76 -2.93
C GLY A 83 -15.51 19.37 -2.92
N ALA A 84 -15.99 18.73 -1.85
CA ALA A 84 -17.40 18.35 -1.72
C ALA A 84 -18.36 19.55 -1.72
N ARG A 85 -17.93 20.71 -1.20
CA ARG A 85 -18.72 21.95 -1.17
C ARG A 85 -18.80 22.68 -2.51
N THR A 86 -17.80 22.47 -3.37
CA THR A 86 -17.63 23.21 -4.63
C THR A 86 -17.97 22.38 -5.86
N SER A 87 -17.99 21.06 -5.73
CA SER A 87 -18.52 20.18 -6.76
C SER A 87 -20.05 20.16 -6.67
N ASP A 88 -20.69 21.07 -7.40
CA ASP A 88 -22.07 20.86 -7.81
C ASP A 88 -22.17 19.49 -8.50
N SER A 89 -23.25 18.78 -8.22
CA SER A 89 -23.52 17.43 -8.70
C SER A 89 -23.60 17.40 -10.23
N VAL A 90 -22.44 17.35 -10.89
CA VAL A 90 -22.36 16.84 -12.26
C VAL A 90 -22.62 15.35 -12.12
N GLU A 91 -23.89 14.95 -12.27
CA GLU A 91 -24.21 13.60 -12.71
C GLU A 91 -23.40 13.38 -13.98
N THR A 92 -22.25 12.72 -13.87
CA THR A 92 -21.62 12.11 -15.01
C THR A 92 -22.64 11.09 -15.52
N SER A 93 -23.34 11.48 -16.58
CA SER A 93 -24.13 10.58 -17.40
C SER A 93 -23.29 9.34 -17.67
N LEU A 94 -23.93 8.17 -17.61
CA LEU A 94 -23.37 6.85 -17.91
C LEU A 94 -22.79 6.73 -19.34
N GLU A 95 -22.68 7.84 -20.09
CA GLU A 95 -22.30 7.87 -21.50
C GLU A 95 -20.79 8.00 -21.74
N LEU A 96 -19.96 8.17 -20.71
CA LEU A 96 -18.50 8.09 -20.83
C LEU A 96 -17.93 6.67 -20.60
N GLU A 97 -18.71 5.62 -20.88
CA GLU A 97 -18.28 4.21 -20.74
C GLU A 97 -17.72 3.57 -22.03
N SER A 98 -17.27 4.35 -23.03
CA SER A 98 -16.83 3.75 -24.32
C SER A 98 -15.31 3.53 -24.49
N LYS A 99 -14.49 3.62 -23.44
CA LYS A 99 -13.06 3.23 -23.54
C LYS A 99 -12.60 2.27 -22.44
N LYS A 100 -13.23 1.09 -22.40
CA LYS A 100 -12.62 -0.22 -22.12
C LYS A 100 -13.67 -1.32 -22.40
N ALA A 101 -14.08 -1.41 -23.66
CA ALA A 101 -15.04 -2.42 -24.11
C ALA A 101 -14.38 -3.82 -24.11
N THR A 102 -14.53 -4.53 -23.00
CA THR A 102 -14.79 -5.98 -22.89
C THR A 102 -15.07 -6.27 -21.43
N ASP A 103 -16.28 -5.92 -20.98
CA ASP A 103 -17.05 -6.66 -19.98
C ASP A 103 -18.41 -5.96 -19.81
N SER A 104 -19.44 -6.59 -20.39
CA SER A 104 -20.83 -6.73 -19.91
C SER A 104 -21.48 -5.59 -19.12
N VAL A 105 -22.64 -5.15 -19.60
CA VAL A 105 -23.79 -4.59 -18.88
C VAL A 105 -23.58 -4.50 -17.36
N ALA A 106 -23.52 -3.28 -16.81
CA ALA A 106 -23.42 -3.07 -15.37
C ALA A 106 -24.46 -3.96 -14.64
N PRO A 107 -24.03 -4.84 -13.71
CA PRO A 107 -24.93 -5.72 -12.99
C PRO A 107 -26.06 -4.91 -12.29
N LEU A 108 -27.23 -5.53 -12.12
CA LEU A 108 -28.32 -4.92 -11.33
C LEU A 108 -27.81 -4.48 -9.96
N GLY A 109 -28.12 -3.24 -9.56
CA GLY A 109 -27.74 -2.66 -8.26
C GLY A 109 -26.44 -1.85 -8.25
N VAL A 110 -25.71 -1.74 -9.37
CA VAL A 110 -24.57 -0.82 -9.47
C VAL A 110 -25.05 0.63 -9.57
N VAL A 111 -24.62 1.46 -8.63
CA VAL A 111 -24.99 2.88 -8.57
C VAL A 111 -23.88 3.80 -9.02
N LYS A 112 -22.62 3.33 -9.03
CA LYS A 112 -21.47 4.09 -9.53
C LYS A 112 -20.29 3.18 -9.86
N ILE A 113 -19.58 3.48 -10.95
CA ILE A 113 -18.30 2.87 -11.29
C ILE A 113 -17.26 3.97 -11.48
N ILE A 114 -16.08 3.77 -10.90
CA ILE A 114 -14.93 4.68 -10.99
C ILE A 114 -13.81 3.91 -11.69
N TYR A 115 -13.45 4.31 -12.90
CA TYR A 115 -12.32 3.74 -13.66
C TYR A 115 -11.04 4.55 -13.53
N TYR A 116 -11.16 5.83 -13.14
CA TYR A 116 -10.06 6.74 -12.94
C TYR A 116 -10.42 7.78 -11.88
N TRP A 117 -9.41 8.41 -11.27
CA TRP A 117 -9.64 9.36 -10.19
C TRP A 117 -9.69 10.81 -10.70
N PRO A 118 -10.88 11.45 -10.69
CA PRO A 118 -11.01 12.84 -11.11
C PRO A 118 -10.28 13.78 -10.15
N ASN A 119 -10.35 13.50 -8.84
CA ASN A 119 -9.60 14.18 -7.82
C ASN A 119 -8.48 13.27 -7.32
N ARG A 120 -7.26 13.79 -7.27
CA ARG A 120 -6.10 13.04 -6.83
C ARG A 120 -5.04 13.95 -6.26
N THR A 121 -4.30 13.42 -5.30
CA THR A 121 -3.16 14.09 -4.70
C THR A 121 -2.17 13.06 -4.19
N GLN A 122 -1.00 13.54 -3.79
CA GLN A 122 0.11 12.71 -3.34
C GLN A 122 0.93 13.47 -2.31
N SER A 123 1.59 12.76 -1.42
CA SER A 123 2.52 13.32 -0.46
C SER A 123 3.56 12.29 -0.09
N LYS A 124 4.68 12.78 0.39
CA LYS A 124 5.79 11.95 0.83
C LYS A 124 6.52 12.66 1.94
N GLY A 125 7.23 11.89 2.74
CA GLY A 125 8.00 12.41 3.85
C GLY A 125 8.99 11.39 4.37
N GLY A 126 9.69 11.79 5.41
CA GLY A 126 10.70 10.99 6.08
C GLY A 126 11.80 11.83 6.69
N SER A 127 12.60 11.16 7.52
CA SER A 127 13.77 11.74 8.18
C SER A 127 14.85 10.67 8.36
N GLY A 128 16.11 11.10 8.46
CA GLY A 128 17.27 10.22 8.52
C GLY A 128 17.90 9.99 7.14
N ILE A 129 18.44 8.79 6.92
CA ILE A 129 19.01 8.40 5.63
C ILE A 129 17.99 7.52 4.89
N GLY A 130 17.67 7.90 3.66
CA GLY A 130 16.70 7.20 2.83
C GLY A 130 16.01 8.12 1.84
N TRP A 131 14.90 7.64 1.28
CA TRP A 131 14.18 8.32 0.22
C TRP A 131 12.69 7.94 0.22
N SER A 132 11.84 8.84 -0.26
CA SER A 132 10.46 8.52 -0.61
C SER A 132 10.01 9.25 -1.87
N GLY A 133 9.02 8.68 -2.55
CA GLY A 133 8.46 9.18 -3.80
C GLY A 133 7.01 8.75 -3.98
N ALA A 134 6.14 9.71 -4.30
CA ALA A 134 4.76 9.45 -4.69
C ALA A 134 4.41 10.32 -5.91
N THR A 135 3.83 9.73 -6.95
CA THR A 135 3.29 10.48 -8.08
C THR A 135 2.16 9.73 -8.80
N TRP A 136 1.22 10.47 -9.38
CA TRP A 136 0.24 9.98 -10.34
C TRP A 136 0.80 10.19 -11.76
N ALA A 137 1.25 9.11 -12.40
CA ALA A 137 1.71 9.15 -13.79
C ALA A 137 0.54 9.26 -14.79
N ALA A 138 -0.63 8.77 -14.39
CA ALA A 138 -1.93 8.96 -15.03
C ALA A 138 -3.02 9.02 -13.94
N SER A 139 -4.29 9.11 -14.29
CA SER A 139 -5.40 9.16 -13.31
C SER A 139 -5.69 7.80 -12.62
N ASP A 140 -5.04 6.73 -13.08
CA ASP A 140 -5.14 5.35 -12.62
C ASP A 140 -3.76 4.69 -12.42
N ASP A 141 -2.67 5.37 -12.73
CA ASP A 141 -1.28 4.88 -12.61
C ASP A 141 -0.54 5.60 -11.48
N ILE A 142 -0.26 4.87 -10.41
CA ILE A 142 0.37 5.37 -9.19
C ILE A 142 1.79 4.82 -9.11
N ARG A 143 2.75 5.72 -8.91
CA ARG A 143 4.12 5.37 -8.54
C ARG A 143 4.34 5.73 -7.08
N ASN A 144 4.69 4.74 -6.26
CA ASN A 144 4.79 4.90 -4.82
C ASN A 144 5.99 4.13 -4.27
N GLY A 145 6.88 4.79 -3.54
CA GLY A 145 8.11 4.18 -3.06
C GLY A 145 8.63 4.81 -1.77
N SER A 146 9.18 3.97 -0.90
CA SER A 146 9.89 4.38 0.31
C SER A 146 11.13 3.52 0.51
N ARG A 147 12.21 4.12 1.00
CA ARG A 147 13.48 3.51 1.35
C ARG A 147 13.98 4.12 2.65
N ALA A 148 14.40 3.29 3.58
CA ALA A 148 15.04 3.71 4.81
C ALA A 148 16.35 2.96 5.00
N GLU A 149 17.40 3.68 5.36
CA GLU A 149 18.72 3.14 5.68
C GLU A 149 19.00 3.37 7.17
N LEU A 150 20.21 3.81 7.54
CA LEU A 150 20.58 4.03 8.93
C LEU A 150 19.65 5.05 9.59
N TYR A 151 19.06 4.63 10.73
CA TYR A 151 18.13 5.41 11.58
C TYR A 151 17.06 6.15 10.77
N GLY A 152 16.71 5.63 9.60
CA GLY A 152 15.82 6.25 8.63
C GLY A 152 14.37 5.79 8.80
N THR A 153 13.45 6.66 8.46
CA THR A 153 12.02 6.34 8.38
C THR A 153 11.36 7.21 7.33
N TYR A 154 10.75 6.56 6.35
CA TYR A 154 10.25 7.19 5.14
C TYR A 154 8.89 6.61 4.77
N TRP A 155 8.05 7.46 4.21
CA TRP A 155 6.71 7.09 3.77
C TRP A 155 6.34 7.84 2.50
N ALA A 156 5.47 7.23 1.70
CA ALA A 156 4.90 7.85 0.53
C ALA A 156 3.43 7.42 0.39
N LYS A 157 2.56 8.38 0.06
CA LYS A 157 1.13 8.19 -0.05
C LYS A 157 0.57 8.83 -1.31
N ALA A 158 -0.40 8.16 -1.92
CA ALA A 158 -1.20 8.69 -3.00
C ALA A 158 -2.68 8.45 -2.71
N TRP A 159 -3.51 9.44 -2.98
CA TRP A 159 -4.95 9.40 -2.79
C TRP A 159 -5.65 9.77 -4.08
N GLY A 160 -6.61 8.94 -4.48
CA GLY A 160 -7.58 9.24 -5.53
C GLY A 160 -8.97 9.18 -4.92
N TRP A 161 -9.84 10.14 -5.22
CA TRP A 161 -11.19 10.14 -4.68
C TRP A 161 -12.24 10.70 -5.62
N ASP A 162 -13.48 10.27 -5.37
CA ASP A 162 -14.68 10.74 -6.03
C ASP A 162 -15.84 10.75 -5.04
N TYR A 163 -16.86 11.56 -5.33
CA TYR A 163 -18.00 11.77 -4.46
C TYR A 163 -19.21 10.95 -4.89
N PHE A 164 -20.03 10.53 -3.93
CA PHE A 164 -21.31 9.86 -4.17
C PHE A 164 -22.31 10.26 -3.09
N THR A 165 -23.55 10.52 -3.51
CA THR A 165 -24.68 10.80 -2.63
C THR A 165 -25.71 9.68 -2.80
N PRO A 166 -25.87 8.79 -1.81
CA PRO A 166 -26.83 7.70 -1.90
C PRO A 166 -28.26 8.24 -1.88
N SER A 167 -29.13 7.66 -2.70
CA SER A 167 -30.57 7.95 -2.70
C SER A 167 -31.32 7.24 -1.58
N THR A 168 -30.77 6.13 -1.06
CA THR A 168 -31.34 5.34 0.03
C THR A 168 -30.30 5.07 1.12
N SER A 169 -30.75 4.98 2.37
CA SER A 169 -29.88 4.56 3.48
C SER A 169 -29.75 3.05 3.50
N GLY A 170 -28.54 2.52 3.66
CA GLY A 170 -28.32 1.08 3.62
C GLY A 170 -26.84 0.68 3.55
N ASN A 171 -26.60 -0.62 3.47
CA ASN A 171 -25.26 -1.17 3.24
C ASN A 171 -24.94 -1.12 1.75
N TYR A 172 -23.90 -0.38 1.40
CA TYR A 172 -23.36 -0.33 0.06
C TYR A 172 -22.14 -1.24 -0.04
N THR A 173 -22.12 -2.05 -1.08
CA THR A 173 -20.99 -2.90 -1.43
C THR A 173 -20.00 -2.12 -2.29
N VAL A 174 -18.73 -2.08 -1.88
CA VAL A 174 -17.64 -1.40 -2.60
C VAL A 174 -16.64 -2.44 -3.06
N SER A 175 -16.60 -2.69 -4.36
CA SER A 175 -15.66 -3.64 -4.97
C SER A 175 -14.53 -2.89 -5.67
N THR A 176 -13.30 -3.10 -5.21
CA THR A 176 -12.10 -2.41 -5.69
C THR A 176 -11.16 -3.41 -6.36
N LYS A 177 -10.69 -3.06 -7.54
CA LYS A 177 -9.77 -3.85 -8.37
C LYS A 177 -8.54 -3.03 -8.72
N PHE A 178 -7.36 -3.64 -8.64
CA PHE A 178 -6.09 -3.02 -9.01
C PHE A 178 -5.02 -4.08 -9.32
N TYR A 179 -3.94 -3.65 -9.97
CA TYR A 179 -2.77 -4.44 -10.29
C TYR A 179 -1.53 -3.82 -9.64
N LEU A 180 -0.53 -4.64 -9.34
CA LEU A 180 0.72 -4.16 -8.78
C LEU A 180 1.93 -4.87 -9.38
N THR A 181 2.94 -4.08 -9.73
CA THR A 181 4.29 -4.54 -10.07
C THR A 181 5.26 -3.80 -9.16
N GLY A 182 6.09 -4.51 -8.42
CA GLY A 182 7.03 -3.90 -7.50
C GLY A 182 7.62 -4.89 -6.50
N ARG A 183 8.36 -4.36 -5.53
CA ARG A 183 9.11 -5.18 -4.56
C ARG A 183 9.06 -4.59 -3.17
N ILE A 184 8.89 -5.46 -2.18
CA ILE A 184 8.96 -5.12 -0.75
C ILE A 184 10.01 -6.01 -0.11
N ILE A 185 10.92 -5.41 0.65
CA ILE A 185 11.86 -6.15 1.50
C ILE A 185 11.51 -5.97 2.99
N SER A 186 11.95 -6.91 3.82
CA SER A 186 11.67 -6.92 5.26
C SER A 186 12.01 -5.57 5.93
N GLY A 187 11.14 -5.11 6.83
CA GLY A 187 11.24 -3.77 7.44
C GLY A 187 10.45 -2.67 6.70
N SER A 188 9.83 -3.02 5.58
CA SER A 188 8.95 -2.14 4.81
C SER A 188 7.57 -2.75 4.59
N SER A 189 6.63 -1.92 4.13
CA SER A 189 5.24 -2.32 3.91
C SER A 189 4.61 -1.55 2.75
N LEU A 190 3.59 -2.17 2.15
CA LEU A 190 2.58 -1.53 1.32
C LEU A 190 1.24 -1.71 2.01
N LYS A 191 0.46 -0.64 2.12
CA LYS A 191 -0.96 -0.70 2.51
C LYS A 191 -1.80 -0.04 1.45
N VAL A 192 -2.80 -0.75 0.96
CA VAL A 192 -3.84 -0.22 0.09
C VAL A 192 -5.14 -0.18 0.86
N ARG A 193 -5.80 0.98 0.87
CA ARG A 193 -6.98 1.23 1.69
C ARG A 193 -8.10 1.82 0.85
N VAL A 194 -9.33 1.49 1.26
CA VAL A 194 -10.54 2.22 0.88
C VAL A 194 -10.98 3.03 2.09
N LYS A 195 -11.18 4.33 1.89
CA LYS A 195 -11.67 5.25 2.91
C LYS A 195 -12.97 5.88 2.44
N VAL A 196 -14.03 5.76 3.23
CA VAL A 196 -15.31 6.41 2.98
C VAL A 196 -15.47 7.53 4.01
N THR A 197 -15.50 8.77 3.53
CA THR A 197 -15.59 9.97 4.37
C THR A 197 -16.94 10.64 4.19
N ASP A 198 -17.71 10.79 5.27
CA ASP A 198 -18.91 11.63 5.28
C ASP A 198 -18.45 13.10 5.23
N THR A 199 -18.68 13.76 4.10
CA THR A 199 -18.13 15.10 3.86
C THR A 199 -18.83 16.20 4.66
N THR A 200 -19.98 15.89 5.29
CA THR A 200 -20.71 16.81 6.17
C THR A 200 -20.07 16.84 7.56
N THR A 201 -19.64 15.68 8.06
CA THR A 201 -19.10 15.53 9.43
C THR A 201 -17.58 15.44 9.48
N GLY A 202 -16.93 15.13 8.35
CA GLY A 202 -15.51 14.81 8.28
C GLY A 202 -15.15 13.43 8.83
N GLN A 203 -16.12 12.66 9.34
CA GLN A 203 -15.87 11.31 9.85
C GLN A 203 -15.57 10.35 8.71
N ALA A 204 -14.58 9.48 8.91
CA ALA A 204 -14.16 8.52 7.91
C ALA A 204 -14.06 7.12 8.47
N ILE A 205 -14.50 6.14 7.67
CA ILE A 205 -14.28 4.72 7.90
C ILE A 205 -13.21 4.25 6.91
N THR A 206 -12.13 3.68 7.43
CA THR A 206 -11.01 3.18 6.63
C THR A 206 -10.96 1.64 6.72
N ARG A 207 -10.81 0.99 5.56
CA ARG A 207 -10.59 -0.45 5.43
C ARG A 207 -9.29 -0.68 4.68
N THR A 208 -8.36 -1.43 5.27
CA THR A 208 -7.18 -1.92 4.56
C THR A 208 -7.59 -3.12 3.73
N ILE A 209 -7.55 -2.99 2.41
CA ILE A 209 -7.97 -4.03 1.48
C ILE A 209 -6.80 -4.90 1.02
N TYR A 210 -5.56 -4.43 1.20
CA TYR A 210 -4.36 -5.19 0.87
C TYR A 210 -3.17 -4.74 1.73
N ASP A 211 -2.48 -5.71 2.32
CA ASP A 211 -1.32 -5.56 3.20
C ASP A 211 -0.45 -6.82 3.03
N PRO A 212 0.34 -6.92 1.95
CA PRO A 212 1.06 -8.15 1.61
C PRO A 212 2.32 -8.30 2.46
N SER A 213 2.76 -9.56 2.62
CA SER A 213 4.10 -9.84 3.14
C SER A 213 5.19 -9.39 2.15
N PRO A 214 6.44 -9.17 2.62
CA PRO A 214 7.57 -8.88 1.74
C PRO A 214 7.72 -9.90 0.61
N GLY A 215 8.08 -9.42 -0.57
CA GLY A 215 8.14 -10.22 -1.79
C GLY A 215 8.27 -9.37 -3.05
N TYR A 216 8.38 -10.06 -4.18
CA TYR A 216 8.28 -9.47 -5.51
C TYR A 216 6.87 -9.71 -6.06
N PHE A 217 6.32 -8.70 -6.72
CA PHE A 217 4.99 -8.73 -7.30
C PHE A 217 5.10 -8.41 -8.78
N ASP A 218 4.57 -9.30 -9.61
CA ASP A 218 4.60 -9.17 -11.06
C ASP A 218 3.18 -9.11 -11.59
N ASN A 219 2.72 -7.91 -11.96
CA ASN A 219 1.39 -7.64 -12.47
C ASN A 219 0.28 -8.35 -11.64
N GLN A 220 0.44 -8.39 -10.31
CA GLN A 220 -0.46 -9.14 -9.46
C GLN A 220 -1.82 -8.44 -9.43
N TYR A 221 -2.86 -9.15 -9.84
CA TYR A 221 -4.24 -8.71 -9.71
C TYR A 221 -4.77 -8.86 -8.28
N VAL A 222 -5.43 -7.82 -7.80
CA VAL A 222 -6.12 -7.80 -6.51
C VAL A 222 -7.56 -7.32 -6.69
N SER A 223 -8.50 -8.08 -6.14
CA SER A 223 -9.93 -7.73 -6.06
C SER A 223 -10.41 -7.89 -4.63
N ARG A 224 -11.05 -6.85 -4.10
CA ARG A 224 -11.51 -6.79 -2.71
C ARG A 224 -12.87 -6.13 -2.63
N THR A 225 -13.70 -6.61 -1.71
CA THR A 225 -15.05 -6.12 -1.52
C THR A 225 -15.26 -5.80 -0.05
N GLU A 226 -15.73 -4.59 0.20
CA GLU A 226 -16.03 -4.06 1.53
C GLU A 226 -17.48 -3.58 1.58
N GLN A 227 -18.06 -3.50 2.78
CA GLN A 227 -19.40 -2.94 2.98
C GLN A 227 -19.34 -1.71 3.88
N PHE A 228 -20.11 -0.69 3.49
CA PHE A 228 -20.24 0.56 4.24
C PHE A 228 -21.71 0.92 4.39
N TYR A 229 -22.14 1.23 5.60
CA TYR A 229 -23.47 1.78 5.82
C TYR A 229 -23.45 3.28 5.50
N LEU A 230 -24.32 3.72 4.58
CA LEU A 230 -24.44 5.11 4.17
C LEU A 230 -25.86 5.62 4.47
N TYR A 231 -25.97 6.92 4.76
CA TYR A 231 -27.24 7.60 4.95
C TYR A 231 -27.65 8.35 3.69
N ALA A 232 -28.91 8.19 3.28
CA ALA A 232 -29.49 8.90 2.15
C ALA A 232 -29.27 10.41 2.24
N GLY A 233 -29.01 11.05 1.09
CA GLY A 233 -28.86 12.51 0.98
C GLY A 233 -27.56 13.09 1.55
N ARG A 234 -26.69 12.28 2.16
CA ARG A 234 -25.36 12.73 2.58
C ARG A 234 -24.33 12.53 1.47
N LYS A 235 -23.44 13.51 1.27
CA LYS A 235 -22.36 13.38 0.30
C LYS A 235 -21.16 12.68 0.93
N TYR A 236 -20.74 11.56 0.34
CA TYR A 236 -19.59 10.78 0.76
C TYR A 236 -18.45 10.91 -0.25
N SER A 237 -17.20 10.88 0.23
CA SER A 237 -16.02 10.68 -0.60
C SER A 237 -15.58 9.23 -0.48
N PHE A 238 -15.42 8.56 -1.61
CA PHE A 238 -14.79 7.25 -1.73
C PHE A 238 -13.35 7.46 -2.18
N THR A 239 -12.41 7.08 -1.33
CA THR A 239 -10.98 7.32 -1.53
C THR A 239 -10.24 6.01 -1.64
N PHE A 240 -9.47 5.85 -2.71
CA PHE A 240 -8.43 4.82 -2.83
C PHE A 240 -7.10 5.42 -2.39
N GLU A 241 -6.50 4.81 -1.39
CA GLU A 241 -5.24 5.24 -0.80
C GLU A 241 -4.19 4.14 -0.95
N THR A 242 -2.99 4.52 -1.40
CA THR A 242 -1.80 3.66 -1.35
C THR A 242 -0.78 4.28 -0.41
N GLU A 243 -0.11 3.45 0.37
CA GLU A 243 0.87 3.88 1.34
C GLU A 243 2.04 2.91 1.38
N THR A 244 3.25 3.37 1.06
CA THR A 244 4.48 2.65 1.39
C THR A 244 5.10 3.23 2.65
N ASN A 245 5.64 2.36 3.50
CA ASN A 245 6.48 2.78 4.64
C ASN A 245 7.73 1.92 4.70
N SER A 246 8.83 2.55 5.07
CA SER A 246 10.13 1.91 5.29
C SER A 246 10.76 2.50 6.53
N SER A 247 11.28 1.67 7.43
CA SER A 247 11.92 2.14 8.66
C SER A 247 13.04 1.20 9.06
N SER A 248 14.21 1.75 9.36
CA SER A 248 15.34 0.96 9.82
C SER A 248 16.26 1.72 10.75
N VAL A 249 16.90 0.97 11.66
CA VAL A 249 17.96 1.48 12.54
C VAL A 249 19.32 1.29 11.88
N ILE A 250 19.56 0.15 11.21
CA ILE A 250 20.92 -0.28 10.80
C ILE A 250 21.01 -0.87 9.39
N SER A 251 19.93 -1.43 8.84
CA SER A 251 19.99 -2.14 7.55
C SER A 251 19.01 -1.55 6.54
N PRO A 252 19.39 -1.37 5.28
CA PRO A 252 18.47 -0.80 4.31
C PRO A 252 17.20 -1.64 4.17
N THR A 253 16.06 -0.95 4.06
CA THR A 253 14.74 -1.52 3.77
C THR A 253 13.99 -0.65 2.77
N PHE A 254 13.16 -1.24 1.91
CA PHE A 254 12.32 -0.50 0.98
C PHE A 254 11.02 -1.22 0.61
N ALA A 255 10.06 -0.43 0.18
CA ALA A 255 8.91 -0.84 -0.62
C ALA A 255 8.92 0.04 -1.88
N ASP A 256 9.10 -0.59 -3.04
CA ASP A 256 9.30 0.10 -4.32
C ASP A 256 8.25 -0.33 -5.34
N PHE A 257 7.34 0.60 -5.62
CA PHE A 257 6.38 0.60 -6.72
C PHE A 257 6.57 1.88 -7.54
N TYR A 258 7.80 2.37 -7.68
CA TYR A 258 8.13 3.67 -8.26
C TYR A 258 9.15 3.57 -9.40
N GLU A 259 10.23 2.80 -9.20
CA GLU A 259 11.34 2.74 -10.14
C GLU A 259 11.03 1.87 -11.37
N LYS A 260 11.92 1.96 -12.36
CA LYS A 260 11.94 1.03 -13.50
C LYS A 260 12.94 -0.09 -13.25
N GLU A 261 12.57 -1.28 -13.70
CA GLU A 261 13.44 -2.46 -13.74
C GLU A 261 14.42 -2.36 -14.91
N PHE A 262 15.47 -3.19 -14.90
CA PHE A 262 16.50 -3.20 -15.95
C PHE A 262 15.95 -3.57 -17.33
N ASP A 263 14.91 -4.40 -17.37
CA ASP A 263 14.20 -4.75 -18.60
C ASP A 263 13.26 -3.63 -19.11
N GLY A 264 13.15 -2.53 -18.36
CA GLY A 264 12.31 -1.38 -18.66
C GLY A 264 10.89 -1.45 -18.06
N THR A 265 10.54 -2.54 -17.39
CA THR A 265 9.25 -2.71 -16.71
C THR A 265 9.08 -1.62 -15.65
N GLN A 266 7.95 -0.91 -15.71
CA GLN A 266 7.61 0.13 -14.75
C GLN A 266 6.97 -0.49 -13.51
N ARG A 267 7.62 -0.36 -12.35
CA ARG A 267 6.98 -0.68 -11.06
C ARG A 267 5.92 0.37 -10.76
N LYS A 268 4.74 -0.08 -10.37
CA LYS A 268 3.56 0.76 -10.15
C LYS A 268 2.44 0.03 -9.43
N ILE A 269 1.49 0.81 -8.94
CA ILE A 269 0.16 0.36 -8.54
C ILE A 269 -0.82 0.93 -9.57
N TYR A 270 -1.48 0.05 -10.31
CA TYR A 270 -2.42 0.39 -11.35
C TYR A 270 -3.85 0.20 -10.84
N PHE A 271 -4.55 1.28 -10.55
CA PHE A 271 -5.98 1.24 -10.21
C PHE A 271 -6.78 0.79 -11.44
N TYR A 272 -7.63 -0.24 -11.27
CA TYR A 272 -8.45 -0.74 -12.38
C TYR A 272 -9.87 -0.21 -12.30
N SER A 273 -10.53 -0.41 -11.16
CA SER A 273 -11.89 0.07 -10.96
C SER A 273 -12.31 0.07 -9.48
N MET A 274 -13.26 0.92 -9.14
CA MET A 274 -14.05 0.83 -7.91
C MET A 274 -15.53 0.90 -8.26
N GLN A 275 -16.29 -0.11 -7.88
CA GLN A 275 -17.73 -0.23 -8.11
C GLN A 275 -18.46 -0.08 -6.78
N ILE A 276 -19.50 0.75 -6.76
CA ILE A 276 -20.41 0.94 -5.63
C ILE A 276 -21.76 0.35 -6.01
N SER A 277 -22.32 -0.48 -5.15
CA SER A 277 -23.61 -1.15 -5.37
C SER A 277 -24.49 -1.07 -4.12
N SER A 278 -25.79 -0.89 -4.30
CA SER A 278 -26.82 -0.81 -3.25
C SER A 278 -27.61 -2.09 -3.13
#